data_AF-A0AAE3NP97-F1
#
_entry.id   AF-A0AAE3NP97-F1
#
_cell.length_a   1.000
_cell.length_b   1.000
_cell.length_c   1.000
_cell.angle_alpha   90.00
_cell.angle_beta   90.00
_cell.angle_gamma   90.00
#
_symmetry.space_group_name_H-M   'P 1'
#
loop_
_entity.id
_entity.type
_entity.pdbx_description
1 polymer ?
#
loop_
_entity_poly.entity_id
_entity_poly.type
_entity_poly.pdbx_seq_one_letter_code
_entity_poly.pdbx_strand_id
1 'polypeptide(L)'
;MSGVIFEKQPQFLAGVIMPIPSGGLVEQDKLSSVRQEYACRANRFLDFLESEGSEQANLEADRTGDIISSLNNNAEAHDLLYSLLAHDSEAARYTAAADLLSRETLPEAIDVLRELARNPVGFIAPTARFLPVRKKISLA
;
A
#
# COMPACT_ATOMS: atom_id res chain seq x y z
N MET A 1 -72.36 -21.81 17.29
CA MET A 1 -71.47 -20.88 18.00
C MET A 1 -70.15 -21.61 18.21
N SER A 2 -69.27 -21.74 17.20
CA SER A 2 -68.31 -20.76 16.66
C SER A 2 -67.39 -20.18 17.73
N GLY A 3 -66.12 -20.59 17.68
CA GLY A 3 -65.04 -20.07 18.52
C GLY A 3 -63.74 -20.84 18.31
N VAL A 4 -63.24 -20.93 17.07
CA VAL A 4 -61.89 -21.42 16.77
C VAL A 4 -60.93 -20.26 16.97
N ILE A 5 -59.99 -20.37 17.91
CA ILE A 5 -58.88 -19.42 18.07
C ILE A 5 -57.71 -19.98 17.28
N PHE A 6 -57.51 -19.43 16.09
CA PHE A 6 -56.35 -19.69 15.23
C PHE A 6 -55.10 -18.97 15.79
N GLU A 7 -54.00 -19.73 15.87
CA GLU A 7 -52.64 -19.22 16.03
C GLU A 7 -52.37 -18.06 15.07
N LYS A 8 -51.99 -16.90 15.60
CA LYS A 8 -51.42 -15.81 14.80
C LYS A 8 -49.95 -16.12 14.54
N GLN A 9 -49.62 -16.43 13.30
CA GLN A 9 -48.25 -16.35 12.79
C GLN A 9 -47.74 -14.90 12.88
N PRO A 10 -46.45 -14.67 13.19
CA PRO A 10 -45.87 -13.34 13.14
C PRO A 10 -45.76 -12.89 11.68
N GLN A 11 -46.38 -11.74 11.41
CA GLN A 11 -46.32 -11.03 10.14
C GLN A 11 -44.88 -10.54 9.94
N PHE A 12 -44.18 -11.06 8.93
CA PHE A 12 -42.96 -10.44 8.41
C PHE A 12 -43.35 -9.06 7.85
N LEU A 13 -43.07 -8.02 8.63
CA LEU A 13 -43.07 -6.65 8.13
C LEU A 13 -41.93 -6.55 7.11
N ALA A 14 -42.30 -6.37 5.85
CA ALA A 14 -41.42 -5.97 4.76
C ALA A 14 -40.82 -4.59 5.10
N GLY A 15 -39.73 -4.62 5.86
CA GLY A 15 -38.92 -3.46 6.19
C GLY A 15 -37.97 -3.17 5.03
N VAL A 16 -38.25 -2.09 4.31
CA VAL A 16 -37.30 -1.20 3.60
C VAL A 16 -35.90 -1.79 3.43
N ILE A 17 -35.61 -2.29 2.22
CA ILE A 17 -34.22 -2.50 1.79
C ILE A 17 -33.58 -1.11 1.74
N MET A 18 -32.82 -0.76 2.78
CA MET A 18 -31.93 0.39 2.70
C MET A 18 -30.88 0.09 1.63
N PRO A 19 -30.57 1.02 0.71
CA PRO A 19 -29.43 0.86 -0.17
C PRO A 19 -28.17 0.79 0.72
N ILE A 20 -27.46 -0.34 0.66
CA ILE A 20 -26.10 -0.42 1.18
C ILE A 20 -25.30 0.65 0.43
N PRO A 21 -24.58 1.56 1.11
CA PRO A 21 -23.73 2.51 0.42
C PRO A 21 -22.58 1.75 -0.26
N SER A 22 -22.77 1.42 -1.53
CA SER A 22 -21.82 0.66 -2.36
C SER A 22 -20.49 1.40 -2.60
N GLY A 23 -20.39 2.68 -2.22
CA GLY A 23 -19.21 3.50 -2.44
C GLY A 23 -17.98 3.03 -1.64
N GLY A 24 -18.17 2.59 -0.40
CA GLY A 24 -17.04 2.23 0.47
C GLY A 24 -16.32 0.93 0.09
N LEU A 25 -17.04 -0.05 -0.46
CA LEU A 25 -16.45 -1.32 -0.90
C LEU A 25 -15.67 -1.17 -2.21
N VAL A 26 -16.18 -0.37 -3.15
CA VAL A 26 -15.53 -0.13 -4.45
C VAL A 26 -14.23 0.66 -4.30
N GLU A 27 -14.18 1.63 -3.37
CA GLU A 27 -12.98 2.41 -3.09
C GLU A 27 -11.89 1.58 -2.39
N GLN A 28 -12.26 0.73 -1.44
CA GLN A 28 -11.32 -0.20 -0.79
C GLN A 28 -10.75 -1.22 -1.77
N ASP A 29 -11.59 -1.80 -2.63
CA ASP A 29 -11.14 -2.75 -3.66
C ASP A 29 -10.17 -2.07 -4.65
N LYS A 30 -10.47 -0.83 -5.05
CA LYS A 30 -9.59 -0.04 -5.93
C LYS A 30 -8.24 0.26 -5.26
N LEU A 31 -8.23 0.71 -4.01
CA LEU A 31 -6.99 0.97 -3.27
C LEU A 31 -6.17 -0.31 -3.05
N SER A 32 -6.83 -1.45 -2.81
CA SER A 32 -6.16 -2.74 -2.68
C SER A 32 -5.48 -3.15 -3.99
N SER A 33 -6.13 -2.92 -5.13
CA SER A 33 -5.57 -3.17 -6.46
C SER A 33 -4.38 -2.27 -6.76
N VAL A 34 -4.47 -0.97 -6.44
CA VAL A 34 -3.37 -0.01 -6.62
C VAL A 34 -2.16 -0.40 -5.75
N ARG A 35 -2.40 -0.83 -4.50
CA ARG A 35 -1.35 -1.31 -3.59
C ARG A 35 -0.64 -2.53 -4.15
N GLN A 36 -1.39 -3.51 -4.65
CA GLN A 36 -0.85 -4.72 -5.26
C GLN A 36 -0.03 -4.40 -6.52
N GLU A 37 -0.52 -3.49 -7.37
CA GLU A 37 0.19 -3.08 -8.57
C GLU A 37 1.49 -2.36 -8.23
N TYR A 38 1.47 -1.44 -7.27
CA TYR A 38 2.67 -0.77 -6.78
C TYR A 38 3.69 -1.79 -6.26
N ALA A 39 3.27 -2.74 -5.41
CA ALA A 39 4.13 -3.79 -4.88
C ALA A 39 4.71 -4.70 -5.99
N CYS A 40 3.90 -5.06 -6.99
CA CYS A 40 4.34 -5.85 -8.15
C CYS A 40 5.47 -5.14 -8.89
N ARG A 41 5.31 -3.84 -9.15
CA ARG A 41 6.31 -3.02 -9.82
C ARG A 41 7.57 -2.81 -8.99
N ALA A 42 7.43 -2.63 -7.68
CA ALA A 42 8.56 -2.55 -6.77
C ALA A 42 9.42 -3.83 -6.79
N ASN A 43 8.79 -5.01 -6.85
CA ASN A 43 9.52 -6.26 -7.01
C ASN A 43 10.23 -6.31 -8.37
N ARG A 44 9.53 -6.01 -9.47
CA ARG A 44 10.14 -5.99 -10.82
C ARG A 44 11.30 -5.01 -10.93
N PHE A 45 11.20 -3.85 -10.29
CA PHE A 45 12.29 -2.88 -10.21
C PHE A 45 13.56 -3.52 -9.64
N LEU A 46 13.46 -4.26 -8.53
CA LEU A 46 14.61 -4.96 -7.95
C LEU A 46 15.06 -6.13 -8.81
N ASP A 47 14.14 -6.93 -9.34
CA ASP A 47 14.48 -8.06 -10.22
C ASP A 47 15.29 -7.58 -11.42
N PHE A 48 14.89 -6.47 -12.05
CA PHE A 48 15.62 -5.88 -13.17
C PHE A 48 16.97 -5.27 -12.77
N LEU A 49 17.08 -4.65 -11.59
CA LEU A 49 18.38 -4.19 -11.08
C LEU A 49 19.36 -5.35 -10.92
N GLU A 50 18.88 -6.54 -10.56
CA GLU A 50 19.71 -7.72 -10.34
C GLU A 50 20.04 -8.49 -11.63
N SER A 51 19.18 -8.45 -12.66
CA SER A 51 19.25 -9.38 -13.80
C SER A 51 19.36 -8.77 -15.19
N GLU A 52 18.65 -7.66 -15.48
CA GLU A 52 18.47 -7.15 -16.86
C GLU A 52 19.05 -5.74 -17.07
N GLY A 53 19.41 -5.05 -15.99
CA GLY A 53 20.11 -3.76 -16.02
C GLY A 53 19.24 -2.56 -15.71
N SER A 54 19.89 -1.38 -15.64
CA SER A 54 19.29 -0.16 -15.09
C SER A 54 18.16 0.44 -15.92
N GLU A 55 18.07 0.15 -17.23
CA GLU A 55 17.03 0.72 -18.09
C GLU A 55 15.63 0.19 -17.75
N GLN A 56 15.49 -1.13 -17.64
CA GLN A 56 14.20 -1.75 -17.25
C GLN A 56 13.82 -1.42 -15.81
N ALA A 57 14.80 -1.35 -14.91
CA ALA A 57 14.58 -0.87 -13.56
C ALA A 57 14.02 0.57 -13.56
N ASN A 58 14.65 1.49 -14.28
CA ASN A 58 14.17 2.87 -14.37
C ASN A 58 12.74 2.95 -14.92
N LEU A 59 12.39 2.12 -15.90
CA LEU A 59 11.01 2.04 -16.42
C LEU A 59 10.00 1.61 -15.35
N GLU A 60 10.32 0.63 -14.51
CA GLU A 60 9.42 0.25 -13.40
C GLU A 60 9.36 1.31 -12.29
N ALA A 61 10.46 2.04 -12.06
CA ALA A 61 10.47 3.20 -11.16
C ALA A 61 9.58 4.34 -11.68
N ASP A 62 9.64 4.64 -12.98
CA ASP A 62 8.78 5.64 -13.62
C ASP A 62 7.30 5.23 -13.49
N ARG A 63 6.98 3.97 -13.74
CA ARG A 63 5.61 3.45 -13.62
C ARG A 63 5.09 3.44 -12.18
N THR A 64 5.95 3.27 -11.18
CA THR A 64 5.54 3.47 -9.77
C THR A 64 5.32 4.94 -9.46
N GLY A 65 6.13 5.83 -10.04
CA GLY A 65 5.90 7.28 -10.00
C GLY A 65 4.58 7.69 -10.63
N ASP A 66 4.18 7.07 -11.75
CA ASP A 66 2.90 7.31 -12.41
C ASP A 66 1.72 6.91 -11.53
N ILE A 67 1.82 5.76 -10.82
CA ILE A 67 0.79 5.35 -9.85
C ILE A 67 0.59 6.45 -8.81
N ILE A 68 1.67 6.95 -8.21
CA ILE A 68 1.55 7.97 -7.18
C ILE A 68 1.01 9.29 -7.76
N SER A 69 1.45 9.65 -8.97
CA SER A 69 1.02 10.87 -9.65
C SER A 69 -0.45 10.81 -10.09
N SER A 70 -0.99 9.60 -10.29
CA SER A 70 -2.39 9.40 -10.66
C SER A 70 -3.38 9.56 -9.49
N LEU A 71 -2.89 9.61 -8.25
CA LEU A 71 -3.72 9.80 -7.07
C LEU A 71 -4.14 11.27 -6.95
N ASN A 72 -5.39 11.52 -6.52
CA ASN A 72 -6.03 12.83 -6.66
C ASN A 72 -5.39 13.91 -5.78
N ASN A 73 -4.65 13.52 -4.75
CA ASN A 73 -3.98 14.44 -3.83
C ASN A 73 -2.81 13.76 -3.09
N ASN A 74 -2.01 14.59 -2.40
CA ASN A 74 -0.87 14.13 -1.60
C ASN A 74 -1.25 13.22 -0.44
N ALA A 75 -2.47 13.32 0.11
CA ALA A 75 -2.91 12.49 1.23
C ALA A 75 -3.17 11.05 0.76
N GLU A 76 -3.81 10.86 -0.39
CA GLU A 76 -4.00 9.52 -0.99
C GLU A 76 -2.66 8.85 -1.31
N ALA A 77 -1.71 9.62 -1.84
CA ALA A 77 -0.34 9.15 -2.07
C ALA A 77 0.35 8.75 -0.77
N HIS A 78 0.23 9.57 0.27
CA HIS A 78 0.75 9.26 1.59
C HIS A 78 0.12 7.97 2.13
N ASP A 79 -1.21 7.86 2.14
CA ASP A 79 -1.94 6.71 2.68
C ASP A 79 -1.57 5.40 1.95
N LEU A 80 -1.45 5.45 0.62
CA LEU A 80 -0.99 4.31 -0.17
C LEU A 80 0.41 3.87 0.28
N LEU A 81 1.37 4.79 0.29
CA LEU A 81 2.77 4.49 0.61
C LEU A 81 2.93 4.07 2.07
N TYR A 82 2.24 4.74 2.99
CA TYR A 82 2.26 4.41 4.42
C TYR A 82 1.73 3.00 4.65
N SER A 83 0.66 2.61 3.95
CA SER A 83 0.11 1.25 4.05
C SER A 83 1.06 0.16 3.53
N LEU A 84 2.02 0.51 2.67
CA LEU A 84 3.01 -0.41 2.12
C LEU A 84 4.22 -0.63 3.03
N LEU A 85 4.42 0.19 4.07
CA LEU A 85 5.50 0.02 5.04
C LEU A 85 5.40 -1.31 5.81
N ALA A 86 4.19 -1.86 5.94
CA ALA A 86 3.91 -3.15 6.59
C ALA A 86 3.66 -4.30 5.59
N HIS A 87 4.02 -4.12 4.31
CA HIS A 87 3.77 -5.13 3.27
C HIS A 87 4.76 -6.30 3.36
N ASP A 88 4.35 -7.50 2.95
CA ASP A 88 5.18 -8.72 3.05
C ASP A 88 6.44 -8.67 2.14
N SER A 89 6.36 -7.97 1.02
CA SER A 89 7.50 -7.76 0.10
C SER A 89 8.48 -6.71 0.64
N GLU A 90 9.74 -7.11 0.84
CA GLU A 90 10.84 -6.19 1.17
C GLU A 90 11.01 -5.09 0.11
N ALA A 91 10.83 -5.41 -1.17
CA ALA A 91 10.90 -4.46 -2.26
C ALA A 91 9.86 -3.35 -2.11
N ALA A 92 8.61 -3.74 -1.85
CA ALA A 92 7.50 -2.81 -1.65
C ALA A 92 7.71 -1.94 -0.41
N ARG A 93 8.19 -2.52 0.69
CA ARG A 93 8.54 -1.77 1.91
C ARG A 93 9.65 -0.76 1.65
N TYR A 94 10.70 -1.18 0.95
CA TYR A 94 11.84 -0.33 0.60
C TYR A 94 11.43 0.86 -0.28
N THR A 95 10.76 0.60 -1.41
CA THR A 95 10.38 1.67 -2.35
C THR A 95 9.39 2.64 -1.72
N ALA A 96 8.41 2.13 -0.97
CA ALA A 96 7.47 2.98 -0.26
C ALA A 96 8.16 3.88 0.78
N ALA A 97 9.10 3.34 1.57
CA ALA A 97 9.87 4.12 2.52
C ALA A 97 10.75 5.18 1.83
N ALA A 98 11.37 4.85 0.69
CA ALA A 98 12.17 5.79 -0.09
C ALA A 98 11.33 6.93 -0.68
N ASP A 99 10.13 6.63 -1.18
CA ASP A 99 9.20 7.61 -1.74
C ASP A 99 8.61 8.51 -0.65
N LEU A 100 8.25 7.95 0.50
CA LEU A 100 7.83 8.73 1.68
C LEU A 100 8.93 9.71 2.10
N LEU A 101 10.17 9.25 2.28
CA LEU A 101 11.31 10.12 2.63
C LEU A 101 11.64 11.19 1.59
N SER A 102 11.21 11.00 0.34
CA SER A 102 11.33 12.00 -0.71
C SER A 102 10.31 13.13 -0.56
N ARG A 103 9.16 12.84 0.07
CA ARG A 103 8.06 13.78 0.31
C ARG A 103 8.18 14.46 1.67
N GLU A 104 8.46 13.69 2.71
CA GLU A 104 8.53 14.14 4.09
C GLU A 104 9.34 13.17 4.96
N THR A 105 9.87 13.68 6.07
CA THR A 105 10.62 12.82 7.01
C THR A 105 9.66 12.15 7.98
N LEU A 106 9.39 10.86 7.75
CA LEU A 106 8.54 10.03 8.61
C LEU A 106 9.38 9.04 9.42
N PRO A 107 9.27 9.02 10.76
CA PRO A 107 9.96 8.05 11.62
C PRO A 107 9.73 6.59 11.19
N GLU A 108 8.51 6.25 10.81
CA GLU A 108 8.12 4.88 10.43
C GLU A 108 8.83 4.43 9.14
N ALA A 109 9.00 5.33 8.16
CA ALA A 109 9.77 5.04 6.96
C ALA A 109 11.25 4.82 7.28
N ILE A 110 11.81 5.60 8.22
CA ILE A 110 13.20 5.43 8.68
C ILE A 110 13.36 4.07 9.38
N ASP A 111 12.42 3.71 10.24
CA ASP A 111 12.47 2.44 10.98
C ASP A 111 12.39 1.23 10.07
N VAL A 112 11.55 1.28 9.02
CA VAL A 112 11.54 0.25 7.97
C VAL A 112 12.89 0.17 7.25
N LEU A 113 13.50 1.30 6.87
CA LEU A 113 14.83 1.28 6.26
C LEU A 113 15.90 0.75 7.22
N ARG A 114 15.84 1.06 8.52
CA ARG A 114 16.72 0.47 9.54
C ARG A 114 16.54 -1.03 9.66
N GLU A 115 15.30 -1.52 9.62
CA GLU A 115 14.99 -2.94 9.65
C GLU A 115 15.58 -3.66 8.43
N LEU A 116 15.26 -3.18 7.23
CA LEU A 116 15.74 -3.74 5.97
C LEU A 116 17.27 -3.71 5.88
N ALA A 117 17.91 -2.67 6.42
CA ALA A 117 19.37 -2.55 6.50
C ALA A 117 20.06 -3.62 7.35
N ARG A 118 19.33 -4.34 8.23
CA ARG A 118 19.90 -5.39 9.08
C ARG A 118 20.14 -6.70 8.35
N ASN A 119 19.43 -6.97 7.25
CA ASN A 119 19.62 -8.17 6.43
C ASN A 119 20.59 -7.86 5.28
N PRO A 120 21.90 -8.16 5.37
CA PRO A 120 22.91 -7.64 4.44
C PRO A 120 22.88 -8.28 3.04
N VAL A 121 21.88 -9.10 2.74
CA VAL A 121 21.77 -9.82 1.47
C VAL A 121 21.05 -8.97 0.42
N GLY A 122 21.53 -9.01 -0.81
CA GLY A 122 20.90 -8.33 -1.95
C GLY A 122 21.14 -6.82 -1.98
N PHE A 123 20.39 -6.15 -2.86
CA PHE A 123 20.58 -4.73 -3.14
C PHE A 123 19.96 -3.79 -2.09
N ILE A 124 18.90 -4.22 -1.39
CA ILE A 124 18.10 -3.37 -0.50
C ILE A 124 18.89 -2.90 0.71
N ALA A 125 19.59 -3.78 1.43
CA ALA A 125 20.26 -3.40 2.67
C ALA A 125 21.32 -2.30 2.53
N PRO A 126 22.27 -2.35 1.57
CA PRO A 126 23.23 -1.27 1.43
C PRO A 126 22.54 0.06 1.09
N THR A 127 21.53 0.07 0.21
CA THR A 127 20.84 1.30 -0.18
C THR A 127 19.95 1.87 0.94
N ALA A 128 19.29 1.01 1.71
CA ALA A 128 18.50 1.38 2.89
C ALA A 128 19.36 2.07 3.97
N ARG A 129 20.66 1.73 4.08
CA ARG A 129 21.61 2.44 4.96
C ARG A 129 21.95 3.84 4.44
N PHE A 130 22.06 4.02 3.13
CA PHE A 130 22.51 5.28 2.53
C PHE A 130 21.41 6.33 2.40
N LEU A 131 20.15 5.92 2.18
CA LEU A 131 19.03 6.83 1.94
C LEU A 131 18.82 7.85 3.08
N PRO A 132 18.77 7.45 4.36
CA PRO A 132 18.63 8.40 5.46
C PRO A 132 19.84 9.33 5.62
N VAL A 133 21.05 8.81 5.40
CA VAL A 133 22.30 9.61 5.45
C VAL A 133 22.28 10.72 4.41
N ARG A 134 21.82 10.44 3.18
CA ARG A 134 21.63 11.46 2.13
C ARG A 134 20.68 12.58 2.54
N LYS A 135 19.66 12.25 3.35
CA LYS A 135 18.71 13.20 3.91
C LYS A 135 19.20 13.87 5.21
N LYS A 136 20.45 13.61 5.63
CA LYS A 136 21.04 14.07 6.90
C LYS A 136 20.31 13.56 8.14
N ILE A 137 19.66 12.39 8.02
CA ILE A 137 18.97 11.71 9.09
C ILE A 137 19.94 10.68 9.70
N SER A 138 20.16 10.77 11.01
CA SER A 138 21.02 9.83 11.74
C SER A 138 20.32 8.48 11.96
N LEU A 139 21.01 7.38 11.66
CA LEU A 139 20.52 6.02 11.88
C LEU A 139 21.01 5.40 13.20
N ALA A 140 21.49 6.23 14.14
CA ALA A 140 22.01 5.84 15.45
C ALA A 140 21.14 4.82 16.19
#